data_AF-A0A4P6YFT6-F1
#
_entry.id   AF-A0A4P6YFT6-F1
#
_cell.length_a   1.000
_cell.length_b   1.000
_cell.length_c   1.000
_cell.angle_alpha   90.00
_cell.angle_beta   90.00
_cell.angle_gamma   90.00
#
_symmetry.space_group_name_H-M   'P 1'
#
loop_
_entity.id
_entity.type
_entity.pdbx_description
1 polymer ?
#
loop_
_entity_poly.entity_id
_entity_poly.type
_entity_poly.pdbx_seq_one_letter_code
_entity_poly.pdbx_strand_id
1 'polypeptide(L)' 'MTLKQVYKVNNNQLTISLPENFRGRKQVMVIVEDIEEAQLDKIILMKKAATDSLFLSDIQELSADFKNIDAENV' A
#
# COMPACT_ATOMS: atom_id res chain seq x y z
N MET A 1 1.54 15.07 -10.18
CA MET A 1 0.83 14.17 -9.24
C MET A 1 0.56 12.88 -9.99
N THR A 2 1.00 11.77 -9.41
CA THR A 2 0.82 10.43 -9.98
C THR A 2 -0.14 9.68 -9.07
N LEU A 3 -1.33 9.34 -9.57
CA LEU A 3 -2.29 8.51 -8.85
C LEU A 3 -2.01 7.05 -9.22
N LYS A 4 -1.39 6.29 -8.30
CA LYS A 4 -1.23 4.84 -8.44
C LYS A 4 -2.27 4.15 -7.57
N GLN A 5 -3.28 3.57 -8.20
CA GLN A 5 -4.36 2.88 -7.53
C GLN A 5 -4.70 1.62 -8.31
N VAL A 6 -5.04 0.55 -7.59
CA VAL A 6 -5.52 -0.69 -8.19
C VAL A 6 -7.04 -0.62 -8.27
N TYR A 7 -7.57 -1.03 -9.42
CA TYR A 7 -8.98 -1.01 -9.72
C TYR A 7 -9.46 -2.42 -10.04
N LYS A 8 -10.69 -2.74 -9.64
CA LYS A 8 -11.35 -3.97 -10.09
C LYS A 8 -11.80 -3.79 -11.53
N VAL A 9 -11.52 -4.80 -12.36
CA VAL A 9 -12.04 -4.87 -13.73
C VAL A 9 -13.41 -5.54 -13.68
N ASN A 10 -14.42 -4.93 -14.33
CA ASN A 10 -15.76 -5.50 -14.44
C ASN A 10 -16.13 -5.64 -15.91
N ASN A 11 -16.50 -6.84 -16.37
CA ASN A 11 -16.82 -7.12 -17.78
C ASN A 11 -15.75 -6.61 -18.77
N ASN A 12 -14.47 -6.84 -18.44
CA ASN A 12 -13.32 -6.35 -19.23
C ASN A 12 -13.28 -4.82 -19.41
N GLN A 13 -13.90 -4.09 -18.49
CA GLN A 13 -13.92 -2.63 -18.45
C GLN A 13 -13.29 -2.12 -17.15
N LEU A 14 -12.49 -1.06 -17.29
CA LEU A 14 -11.88 -0.32 -16.20
C LEU A 14 -12.47 1.09 -16.16
N THR A 15 -13.13 1.44 -15.05
CA THR A 15 -13.69 2.79 -14.81
C THR A 15 -12.85 3.50 -13.77
N ILE A 16 -12.24 4.64 -14.15
CA ILE A 16 -11.39 5.46 -13.27
C ILE A 16 -12.03 6.82 -13.04
N SER A 17 -12.28 7.17 -11.78
CA SER A 17 -12.69 8.51 -11.39
C SER A 17 -11.45 9.37 -11.15
N LEU A 18 -11.22 10.35 -12.02
CA LEU A 18 -10.09 11.28 -11.87
C LEU A 18 -10.38 12.29 -10.74
N PRO A 19 -9.36 12.65 -9.94
CA PRO A 19 -9.52 13.61 -8.85
C PRO A 19 -9.85 15.02 -9.37
N GLU A 20 -10.50 15.85 -8.55
CA GLU A 20 -10.98 17.19 -8.99
C GLU A 20 -9.86 18.11 -9.47
N ASN A 21 -8.66 17.97 -8.91
CA ASN A 21 -7.46 18.72 -9.33
C ASN A 21 -6.93 18.31 -10.72
N PHE A 22 -7.54 17.30 -11.35
CA PHE A 22 -7.29 16.88 -12.73
C PHE A 22 -8.22 17.58 -13.73
N ARG A 23 -9.24 18.33 -13.26
CA ARG A 23 -10.11 19.15 -14.12
C ARG A 23 -9.25 20.10 -14.97
N GLY A 24 -9.45 20.09 -16.28
CA GLY A 24 -8.73 20.93 -17.25
C GLY A 24 -7.46 20.31 -17.85
N ARG A 25 -7.01 19.14 -17.39
CA ARG A 25 -5.92 18.39 -18.02
C ARG A 25 -6.46 17.53 -19.17
N LYS A 26 -5.68 17.37 -20.25
CA LYS A 26 -6.16 16.80 -21.51
C LYS A 26 -5.83 15.33 -21.75
N GLN A 27 -4.86 14.77 -21.02
CA GLN A 27 -4.34 13.43 -21.28
C GLN A 27 -3.99 12.69 -19.99
N VAL A 28 -4.16 11.38 -20.02
CA VAL A 28 -3.82 10.45 -18.93
C VAL A 28 -3.04 9.28 -19.55
N MET A 29 -1.98 8.84 -18.88
CA MET A 29 -1.27 7.61 -19.21
C MET A 29 -1.76 6.50 -18.28
N VAL A 30 -2.20 5.38 -18.85
CA VAL A 30 -2.67 4.20 -18.11
C VAL A 30 -1.70 3.06 -18.34
N ILE A 31 -1.28 2.38 -17.27
CA ILE A 31 -0.47 1.17 -17.30
C ILE A 31 -1.35 0.06 -16.75
N VAL A 32 -1.54 -1.02 -17.52
CA VAL A 32 -2.32 -2.19 -17.12
C VAL A 32 -1.35 -3.32 -16.85
N GLU A 33 -1.29 -3.74 -15.59
CA GLU A 33 -0.51 -4.88 -15.13
C GLU A 33 -1.49 -5.91 -14.56
N ASP A 34 -1.28 -7.19 -14.88
CA ASP A 34 -1.99 -8.27 -14.21
C ASP A 34 -1.38 -8.44 -12.81
N ILE A 35 -2.16 -8.07 -11.79
CA ILE A 35 -1.74 -8.15 -10.40
C ILE A 35 -2.52 -9.29 -9.77
N GLU A 36 -1.82 -10.33 -9.35
CA GLU A 36 -2.41 -11.44 -8.59
C GLU A 36 -3.10 -10.92 -7.32
N GLU A 37 -4.32 -11.40 -7.08
CA GLU A 37 -5.19 -10.94 -5.98
C GLU A 37 -4.51 -11.09 -4.60
N ALA A 38 -3.66 -12.12 -4.42
CA ALA A 38 -2.88 -12.33 -3.22
C ALA A 38 -1.87 -11.19 -2.92
N GLN A 39 -1.27 -10.60 -3.95
CA GLN A 39 -0.36 -9.46 -3.77
C GLN A 39 -1.14 -8.20 -3.38
N LEU A 40 -2.35 -8.04 -3.92
CA LEU A 40 -3.26 -6.95 -3.57
C LEU A 40 -3.63 -6.99 -2.09
N ASP A 41 -4.05 -8.16 -1.61
CA ASP A 41 -4.47 -8.36 -0.23
C ASP A 41 -3.34 -8.07 0.74
N LYS A 42 -2.11 -8.51 0.41
CA LYS A 42 -0.91 -8.17 1.18
C LYS A 42 -0.70 -6.66 1.26
N ILE A 43 -0.81 -5.93 0.15
CA ILE A 43 -0.66 -4.47 0.13
C ILE A 43 -1.75 -3.78 0.96
N ILE A 44 -3.00 -4.25 0.89
CA ILE A 44 -4.11 -3.72 1.68
C ILE A 44 -3.87 -3.94 3.17
N LEU A 45 -3.44 -5.14 3.57
CA LEU A 45 -3.12 -5.46 4.95
C LEU A 45 -1.96 -4.61 5.47
N MET A 46 -0.90 -4.45 4.68
CA MET A 46 0.23 -3.58 5.04
C MET A 46 -0.20 -2.12 5.25
N LYS A 47 -1.11 -1.60 4.40
CA LYS A 47 -1.65 -0.24 4.58
C LYS A 47 -2.44 -0.10 5.88
N LYS A 48 -3.24 -1.11 6.26
CA LYS A 48 -3.95 -1.12 7.54
C LYS A 48 -2.97 -1.15 8.71
N ALA A 49 -2.02 -2.07 8.68
CA ALA A 49 -0.99 -2.25 9.70
C ALA A 49 -0.14 -0.99 9.93
N ALA A 50 0.17 -0.24 8.86
CA ALA A 50 0.94 1.01 8.96
C ALA A 50 0.27 2.11 9.78
N THR A 51 -1.04 2.04 10.00
CA THR A 51 -1.82 3.00 10.79
C THR A 51 -2.40 2.41 12.07
N ASP A 52 -2.22 1.10 12.29
CA ASP A 52 -2.78 0.39 13.43
C ASP A 52 -1.87 0.58 14.66
N SER A 53 -2.40 1.20 15.71
CA SER A 53 -1.62 1.51 16.92
C SER A 53 -1.19 0.29 17.71
N LEU A 54 -1.98 -0.79 17.72
CA LEU A 54 -1.63 -2.02 18.42
C LEU A 54 -0.50 -2.71 17.67
N PHE A 55 -0.64 -2.86 16.35
CA PHE A 55 0.41 -3.44 15.51
C PHE A 55 1.73 -2.67 15.62
N LEU A 56 1.68 -1.34 15.62
CA LEU A 56 2.88 -0.50 15.78
C LEU A 56 3.50 -0.64 17.16
N SER A 57 2.70 -0.79 18.21
CA SER A 57 3.19 -1.04 19.58
C SER A 57 3.92 -2.37 19.66
N ASP A 58 3.33 -3.44 19.11
CA ASP A 58 3.95 -4.77 19.10
C ASP A 58 5.30 -4.76 18.36
N ILE A 59 5.37 -4.06 17.22
CA ILE A 59 6.62 -3.90 16.47
C ILE A 59 7.68 -3.13 17.28
N GLN A 60 7.28 -2.11 18.03
CA GLN A 60 8.20 -1.34 18.88
C GLN A 60 8.72 -2.19 20.04
N GLU A 61 7.87 -2.97 20.69
CA GLU A 61 8.24 -3.90 21.75
C GLU A 61 9.24 -4.94 21.25
N LEU A 62 8.92 -5.65 20.16
CA LEU A 62 9.84 -6.60 19.53
C LEU A 62 11.16 -5.92 19.16
N SER A 63 11.12 -4.75 18.53
CA SER A 63 12.34 -4.02 18.16
C SER A 63 13.19 -3.65 19.38
N ALA A 64 12.57 -3.33 20.52
CA ALA A 64 13.28 -3.05 21.76
C ALA A 64 13.91 -4.30 22.37
N ASP A 65 13.21 -5.44 22.34
CA ASP A 65 13.73 -6.73 22.82
C ASP A 65 14.94 -7.18 22.00
N PHE A 66 14.87 -7.09 20.67
CA PHE A 66 15.96 -7.50 19.78
C PHE A 66 17.13 -6.50 19.75
N LYS A 67 16.93 -5.23 20.13
CA LYS A 67 17.99 -4.21 20.15
C LYS A 67 19.10 -4.50 21.17
N ASN A 68 18.80 -5.26 22.21
CA ASN A 68 19.76 -5.58 23.27
C ASN A 68 20.54 -6.88 23.00
N ILE A 69 20.16 -7.66 21.99
CA ILE A 69 20.81 -8.94 21.65
C ILE A 69 22.16 -8.74 20.95
N ASP A 70 22.32 -7.64 20.20
CA ASP A 70 23.62 -7.26 19.62
C ASP A 70 24.61 -6.72 20.68
N ALA A 71 24.11 -6.31 21.86
CA ALA A 71 24.93 -5.76 22.95
C ALA A 71 25.38 -6.82 23.97
N GLU A 72 24.80 -8.02 23.97
CA GLU A 72 25.16 -9.13 24.89
C GLU A 72 26.28 -10.05 24.37
N ASN A 73 26.78 -9.84 23.14
CA ASN A 73 27.82 -10.69 22.53
C ASN A 73 29.22 -10.03 22.46
N VAL A 74 29.54 -9.08 23.35
CA VAL A 74 30.90 -8.51 23.52
C VAL A 74 31.47 -8.83 24.90
#